data_AF-A0A1C6A062-F1
#
_entry.id   AF-A0A1C6A062-F1
#
_cell.length_a   1.000
_cell.length_b   1.000
_cell.length_c   1.000
_cell.angle_alpha   90.00
_cell.angle_beta   90.00
_cell.angle_gamma   90.00
#
_symmetry.space_group_name_H-M   'P 1'
#
loop_
_entity.id
_entity.type
_entity.pdbx_description
1 polymer ?
#
loop_
_entity_poly.entity_id
_entity_poly.type
_entity_poly.pdbx_seq_one_letter_code
_entity_poly.pdbx_strand_id
1 'polypeptide(L)'
;MNRYTYCCNNPIINVDPSGFYNREAAAQYALDYSDDPNPEYIDLGSDLNLSAVKGYIEYFMLYGKRAGSDCANFTSQALHAGDISMNEDWYYESEYNQSLKIDYPSYMLQPIQPNIFFSNKSGVTHRPKDYNFTNTWTVACKQYEYFSDKNNGYINGSVLKMNGDEYNTIKPFLRFYNIQKGDLMFFGNEDGIYHSTMITDVLYDTKDPNSNKIKYSAHSKIRTNKELSIPDEDYVCIIRMKNDAS
;
A
#
# COMPACT_ATOMS: atom_id res chain seq x y z
N MET A 1 2.65 41.31 -25.82
CA MET A 1 1.55 40.32 -25.84
C MET A 1 2.17 38.98 -26.25
N ASN A 2 2.68 38.21 -25.30
CA ASN A 2 3.34 36.93 -25.57
C ASN A 2 2.35 35.78 -25.37
N ARG A 3 1.89 35.22 -26.48
CA ARG A 3 1.27 33.91 -26.57
C ARG A 3 2.38 32.86 -26.45
N TYR A 4 2.49 32.22 -25.30
CA TYR A 4 3.18 30.94 -25.22
C TYR A 4 2.15 29.82 -25.30
N THR A 5 2.37 29.03 -26.34
CA THR A 5 1.65 27.85 -26.80
C THR A 5 1.51 26.82 -25.69
N TYR A 6 0.25 26.47 -25.38
CA TYR A 6 -0.09 25.26 -24.64
C TYR A 6 0.35 24.05 -25.47
N CYS A 7 1.39 23.35 -25.03
CA CYS A 7 1.68 22.01 -25.53
C CYS A 7 0.97 21.01 -24.60
N CYS A 8 -0.08 20.37 -25.13
CA CYS A 8 -0.59 19.05 -24.71
C CYS A 8 -1.47 18.92 -23.45
N ASN A 9 -2.14 19.97 -22.98
CA ASN A 9 -3.30 19.77 -22.09
C ASN A 9 -4.56 19.47 -22.92
N ASN A 10 -4.86 18.19 -23.14
CA ASN A 10 -6.21 17.75 -23.50
C ASN A 10 -6.97 17.41 -22.20
N PRO A 11 -7.92 18.25 -21.74
CA PRO A 11 -8.65 18.06 -20.48
C PRO A 11 -9.59 16.84 -20.47
N ILE A 12 -9.58 16.02 -21.53
CA ILE A 12 -10.45 14.86 -21.70
C ILE A 12 -9.71 13.54 -21.34
N ILE A 13 -8.38 13.53 -21.22
CA ILE A 13 -7.62 12.27 -21.04
C ILE A 13 -6.61 12.23 -19.88
N ASN A 14 -6.37 13.31 -19.13
CA ASN A 14 -5.63 13.31 -17.85
C ASN A 14 -4.31 12.49 -17.77
N VAL A 15 -3.64 12.22 -18.88
CA VAL A 15 -2.32 11.58 -18.91
C VAL A 15 -1.28 12.67 -19.10
N ASP A 16 -0.42 12.84 -18.09
CA ASP A 16 0.72 13.76 -18.10
C ASP A 16 2.00 13.00 -18.53
N PRO A 17 2.66 13.40 -19.63
CA PRO A 17 3.83 12.72 -20.18
C PRO A 17 5.14 12.92 -19.40
N SER A 18 5.17 13.64 -18.27
CA SER A 18 6.37 13.69 -17.39
C SER A 18 6.56 12.43 -16.51
N GLY A 19 5.52 11.58 -16.45
CA GLY A 19 5.33 10.34 -15.66
C GLY A 19 6.53 9.79 -14.88
N PHE A 20 6.58 10.11 -13.59
CA PHE A 20 7.38 9.37 -12.60
C PHE A 20 6.51 8.38 -11.82
N TYR A 21 5.23 8.72 -11.54
CA TYR A 21 4.28 7.79 -10.95
C TYR A 21 3.45 7.07 -12.01
N ASN A 22 3.67 5.77 -12.15
CA ASN A 22 2.90 4.88 -13.00
C ASN A 22 1.65 4.36 -12.29
N ARG A 23 0.58 5.15 -12.35
CA ARG A 23 -0.75 4.82 -11.79
C ARG A 23 -1.30 3.49 -12.25
N GLU A 24 -1.11 3.16 -13.53
CA GLU A 24 -1.60 1.91 -14.11
C GLU A 24 -0.89 0.73 -13.45
N ALA A 25 0.43 0.79 -13.33
CA ALA A 25 1.19 -0.27 -12.68
C ALA A 25 0.83 -0.42 -11.19
N ALA A 26 0.63 0.70 -10.47
CA ALA A 26 0.17 0.65 -9.08
C ALA A 26 -1.22 0.04 -8.92
N ALA A 27 -2.18 0.46 -9.76
CA ALA A 27 -3.53 -0.10 -9.76
C ALA A 27 -3.52 -1.58 -10.17
N GLN A 28 -2.72 -1.96 -11.17
CA GLN A 28 -2.58 -3.33 -11.63
C GLN A 28 -1.95 -4.22 -10.55
N TYR A 29 -0.91 -3.75 -9.87
CA TYR A 29 -0.35 -4.44 -8.71
C TYR A 29 -1.42 -4.71 -7.66
N ALA A 30 -2.24 -3.70 -7.35
CA ALA A 30 -3.30 -3.85 -6.37
C ALA A 30 -4.43 -4.80 -6.83
N LEU A 31 -4.60 -5.02 -8.13
CA LEU A 31 -5.52 -6.02 -8.66
C LEU A 31 -4.92 -7.43 -8.65
N ASP A 32 -3.64 -7.56 -8.96
CA ASP A 32 -2.94 -8.84 -9.06
C ASP A 32 -2.72 -9.48 -7.69
N TYR A 33 -2.37 -8.67 -6.69
CA TYR A 33 -1.94 -9.14 -5.38
C TYR A 33 -2.96 -8.96 -4.26
N SER A 34 -4.19 -8.49 -4.52
CA SER A 34 -5.19 -8.31 -3.45
C SER A 34 -5.68 -9.61 -2.83
N ASP A 35 -5.76 -10.69 -3.62
CA ASP A 35 -6.20 -12.02 -3.16
C ASP A 35 -5.03 -12.94 -2.76
N ASP A 36 -3.88 -12.82 -3.42
CA ASP A 36 -2.67 -13.60 -3.15
C ASP A 36 -1.49 -12.64 -2.90
N PRO A 37 -0.97 -12.50 -1.67
CA PRO A 37 0.10 -11.57 -1.37
C PRO A 37 1.38 -11.83 -2.16
N ASN A 38 2.10 -10.76 -2.51
CA ASN A 38 3.35 -10.89 -3.24
C ASN A 38 4.44 -11.58 -2.38
N PRO A 39 4.99 -12.74 -2.81
CA PRO A 39 5.97 -13.50 -2.03
C PRO A 39 7.33 -12.80 -1.88
N GLU A 40 7.60 -11.73 -2.64
CA GLU A 40 8.81 -10.93 -2.47
C GLU A 40 8.78 -10.09 -1.18
N TYR A 41 7.58 -9.77 -0.70
CA TYR A 41 7.36 -8.95 0.49
C TYR A 41 6.99 -9.80 1.71
N ILE A 42 7.25 -9.26 2.89
CA ILE A 42 6.76 -9.86 4.12
C ILE A 42 5.22 -9.80 4.13
N ASP A 43 4.58 -10.94 4.36
CA ASP A 43 3.15 -11.03 4.65
C ASP A 43 2.93 -10.64 6.12
N LEU A 44 2.32 -9.47 6.35
CA LEU A 44 1.99 -9.00 7.70
C LEU A 44 0.57 -9.42 8.12
N GLY A 45 -0.13 -10.15 7.26
CA GLY A 45 -1.35 -10.85 7.59
C GLY A 45 -2.65 -10.06 7.48
N SER A 46 -3.73 -10.82 7.24
CA SER A 46 -5.12 -10.36 7.40
C SER A 46 -5.75 -10.80 8.71
N ASP A 47 -6.61 -9.95 9.30
CA ASP A 47 -7.17 -10.09 10.66
C ASP A 47 -7.92 -11.42 10.93
N LEU A 48 -8.09 -12.29 9.93
CA LEU A 48 -8.96 -13.46 9.96
C LEU A 48 -8.29 -14.79 9.56
N ASN A 49 -6.97 -14.88 9.35
CA ASN A 49 -6.33 -16.16 8.98
C ASN A 49 -5.17 -16.56 9.92
N LEU A 50 -5.03 -17.86 10.20
CA LEU A 50 -3.95 -18.40 11.06
C LEU A 50 -2.55 -18.13 10.47
N SER A 51 -2.43 -17.90 9.16
CA SER A 51 -1.21 -17.42 8.49
C SER A 51 -0.83 -15.98 8.87
N ALA A 52 -1.81 -15.12 9.13
CA ALA A 52 -1.59 -13.72 9.51
C ALA A 52 -1.03 -13.58 10.94
N VAL A 53 -1.55 -14.42 11.83
CA VAL A 53 -0.98 -14.59 13.17
C VAL A 53 0.46 -15.05 13.06
N LYS A 54 0.82 -15.88 12.07
CA LYS A 54 2.21 -16.28 11.84
C LYS A 54 3.07 -15.10 11.40
N GLY A 55 2.72 -14.32 10.37
CA GLY A 55 3.57 -13.22 9.89
C GLY A 55 3.87 -12.14 10.96
N TYR A 56 2.83 -11.65 11.64
CA TYR A 56 2.98 -10.65 12.71
C TYR A 56 3.70 -11.21 13.95
N ILE A 57 3.32 -12.41 14.43
CA ILE A 57 4.00 -13.03 15.58
C ILE A 57 5.42 -13.45 15.21
N GLU A 58 5.67 -13.96 14.02
CA GLU A 58 7.00 -14.29 13.52
C GLU A 58 7.85 -13.03 13.51
N TYR A 59 7.38 -11.91 12.96
CA TYR A 59 8.12 -10.66 13.03
C TYR A 59 8.38 -10.22 14.48
N PHE A 60 7.39 -10.28 15.35
CA PHE A 60 7.56 -9.94 16.77
C PHE A 60 8.57 -10.87 17.48
N MET A 61 8.49 -12.17 17.25
CA MET A 61 9.35 -13.18 17.87
C MET A 61 10.78 -13.11 17.32
N LEU A 62 10.94 -12.75 16.04
CA LEU A 62 12.23 -12.66 15.36
C LEU A 62 12.96 -11.34 15.61
N TYR A 63 12.23 -10.24 15.85
CA TYR A 63 12.82 -8.90 15.93
C TYR A 63 12.55 -8.17 17.26
N GLY A 64 11.67 -8.68 18.12
CA GLY A 64 11.26 -8.01 19.36
C GLY A 64 10.52 -6.68 19.14
N LYS A 65 10.04 -6.44 17.90
CA LYS A 65 9.37 -5.21 17.47
C LYS A 65 7.99 -5.54 16.91
N ARG A 66 7.02 -4.67 17.13
CA ARG A 66 5.72 -4.77 16.47
C ARG A 66 5.85 -4.20 15.05
N ALA A 67 5.42 -4.96 14.05
CA ALA A 67 5.21 -4.44 12.71
C ALA A 67 3.91 -3.62 12.67
N GLY A 68 3.70 -2.88 11.57
CA GLY A 68 2.39 -2.33 11.24
C GLY A 68 1.41 -3.42 10.76
N SER A 69 0.42 -3.01 9.98
CA SER A 69 -0.59 -3.89 9.40
C SER A 69 -0.39 -4.06 7.89
N ASP A 70 -0.94 -5.13 7.36
CA ASP A 70 -0.74 -5.51 5.95
C ASP A 70 -1.37 -4.54 4.95
N CYS A 71 -2.41 -3.79 5.34
CA CYS A 71 -3.06 -2.83 4.44
C CYS A 71 -2.11 -1.72 3.94
N ALA A 72 -1.28 -1.16 4.82
CA ALA A 72 -0.28 -0.15 4.43
C ALA A 72 0.92 -0.78 3.73
N ASN A 73 1.34 -1.98 4.14
CA ASN A 73 2.37 -2.74 3.44
C ASN A 73 1.99 -2.99 1.97
N PHE A 74 0.78 -3.50 1.74
CA PHE A 74 0.20 -3.75 0.41
C PHE A 74 0.15 -2.49 -0.46
N THR A 75 -0.41 -1.40 0.06
CA THR A 75 -0.49 -0.14 -0.70
C THR A 75 0.89 0.46 -0.94
N SER A 76 1.85 0.27 -0.03
CA SER A 76 3.23 0.69 -0.26
C SER A 76 3.88 -0.10 -1.39
N GLN A 77 3.67 -1.41 -1.44
CA GLN A 77 4.11 -2.23 -2.56
C GLN A 77 3.50 -1.78 -3.89
N ALA A 78 2.21 -1.46 -3.89
CA ALA A 78 1.52 -0.93 -5.07
C ALA A 78 2.11 0.40 -5.54
N LEU A 79 2.41 1.32 -4.62
CA LEU A 79 3.08 2.58 -4.97
C LEU A 79 4.47 2.36 -5.55
N HIS A 80 5.25 1.43 -4.97
CA HIS A 80 6.58 1.10 -5.47
C HIS A 80 6.54 0.45 -6.85
N ALA A 81 5.58 -0.46 -7.08
CA ALA A 81 5.32 -1.03 -8.40
C ALA A 81 4.85 0.02 -9.42
N GLY A 82 4.29 1.14 -8.94
CA GLY A 82 4.00 2.34 -9.71
C GLY A 82 5.20 3.28 -9.86
N ASP A 83 6.43 2.82 -9.70
CA ASP A 83 7.66 3.58 -9.89
C ASP A 83 7.90 4.75 -8.90
N ILE A 84 7.18 4.81 -7.76
CA ILE A 84 7.55 5.70 -6.66
C ILE A 84 8.86 5.21 -6.04
N SER A 85 9.88 6.08 -5.98
CA SER A 85 11.17 5.73 -5.41
C SER A 85 11.06 5.68 -3.88
N MET A 86 11.62 4.62 -3.29
CA MET A 86 11.80 4.56 -1.84
C MET A 86 12.83 5.59 -1.37
N ASN A 87 12.69 6.04 -0.12
CA ASN A 87 13.64 6.94 0.53
C ASN A 87 13.74 6.64 2.04
N GLU A 88 14.49 7.44 2.79
CA GLU A 88 14.72 7.17 4.22
C GLU A 88 13.46 7.22 5.10
N ASP A 89 12.41 7.92 4.68
CA ASP A 89 11.15 8.05 5.42
C ASP A 89 10.11 6.99 5.02
N TRP A 90 10.19 6.46 3.80
CA TRP A 90 9.33 5.43 3.26
C TRP A 90 10.14 4.40 2.45
N TYR A 91 10.46 3.27 3.09
CA TYR A 91 11.20 2.18 2.44
C TYR A 91 10.81 0.79 2.97
N TYR A 92 11.14 -0.20 2.16
CA TYR A 92 11.21 -1.61 2.51
C TYR A 92 12.45 -2.25 1.88
N GLU A 93 13.18 -3.01 2.67
CA GLU A 93 14.34 -3.78 2.28
C GLU A 93 14.20 -5.21 2.79
N SER A 94 14.69 -6.17 2.00
CA SER A 94 14.82 -7.54 2.46
C SER A 94 16.06 -8.21 1.87
N GLU A 95 16.66 -9.10 2.64
CA GLU A 95 17.92 -9.77 2.27
C GLU A 95 17.86 -11.24 2.66
N TYR A 96 18.16 -12.15 1.73
CA TYR A 96 18.30 -13.57 2.05
C TYR A 96 19.61 -13.81 2.78
N ASN A 97 19.54 -14.47 3.94
CA ASN A 97 20.71 -14.82 4.71
C ASN A 97 21.35 -16.09 4.15
N GLN A 98 22.68 -16.19 4.21
CA GLN A 98 23.41 -17.32 3.63
C GLN A 98 23.34 -18.53 4.56
N SER A 99 22.81 -19.65 4.06
CA SER A 99 22.66 -20.90 4.83
C SER A 99 24.01 -21.41 5.34
N LEU A 100 24.09 -21.65 6.65
CA LEU A 100 25.20 -22.32 7.31
C LEU A 100 24.73 -23.68 7.81
N LYS A 101 25.27 -24.75 7.26
CA LYS A 101 25.10 -26.09 7.82
C LYS A 101 26.11 -26.26 8.96
N ILE A 102 25.64 -26.24 10.20
CA ILE A 102 26.49 -26.57 11.36
C ILE A 102 26.31 -28.06 11.65
N ASP A 103 27.32 -28.86 11.28
CA ASP A 103 27.38 -30.28 11.64
C ASP A 103 27.77 -30.41 13.12
N TYR A 104 26.88 -30.97 13.94
CA TYR A 104 27.17 -31.23 15.36
C TYR A 104 27.96 -32.54 15.50
N PRO A 105 28.98 -32.61 16.35
CA PRO A 105 29.68 -33.86 16.64
C PRO A 105 28.71 -34.87 17.27
N SER A 106 28.58 -36.03 16.64
CA SER A 106 27.68 -37.12 17.02
C SER A 106 28.14 -37.82 18.30
N TYR A 107 27.93 -37.20 19.45
CA TYR A 107 28.06 -37.87 20.73
C TYR A 107 26.88 -37.46 21.59
N MET A 108 25.78 -38.21 21.48
CA MET A 108 24.78 -38.55 22.50
C MET A 108 23.44 -38.84 21.81
N LEU A 109 22.86 -39.99 22.17
CA LEU A 109 21.72 -40.67 21.57
C LEU A 109 20.42 -39.84 21.58
N GLN A 110 20.15 -39.01 20.56
CA GLN A 110 18.81 -38.67 20.02
C GLN A 110 18.97 -38.14 18.57
N PRO A 111 18.00 -38.31 17.66
CA PRO A 111 18.02 -37.62 16.36
C PRO A 111 17.71 -36.13 16.60
N ILE A 112 18.73 -35.37 17.00
CA ILE A 112 18.63 -33.92 17.10
C ILE A 112 18.54 -33.42 15.65
N GLN A 113 17.37 -32.92 15.24
CA GLN A 113 17.24 -32.26 13.93
C GLN A 113 18.33 -31.18 13.84
N PRO A 114 19.06 -31.09 12.70
CA PRO A 114 20.09 -30.07 12.57
C PRO A 114 19.44 -28.69 12.75
N ASN A 115 19.89 -27.94 13.75
CA ASN A 115 19.51 -26.53 13.86
C ASN A 115 20.00 -25.83 12.59
N ILE A 116 19.06 -25.33 11.77
CA ILE A 116 19.39 -24.55 10.57
C ILE A 116 19.78 -23.15 11.03
N PHE A 117 20.97 -22.73 10.62
CA PHE A 117 21.48 -21.39 10.87
C PHE A 117 21.77 -20.69 9.55
N PHE A 118 21.80 -19.37 9.59
CA PHE A 118 22.17 -18.53 8.48
C PHE A 118 23.16 -17.46 8.95
N SER A 119 24.07 -17.04 8.09
CA SER A 119 24.93 -15.88 8.33
C SER A 119 24.24 -14.62 7.83
N ASN A 120 24.36 -13.55 8.61
CA ASN A 120 23.92 -12.22 8.26
C ASN A 120 24.99 -11.17 8.64
N LYS A 121 24.72 -9.90 8.36
CA LYS A 121 25.63 -8.77 8.65
C LYS A 121 26.03 -8.65 10.13
N SER A 122 25.21 -9.16 11.06
CA SER A 122 25.43 -9.08 12.51
C SER A 122 25.94 -10.38 13.14
N GLY A 123 26.21 -11.42 12.35
CA GLY A 123 26.69 -12.72 12.83
C GLY A 123 25.83 -13.89 12.34
N VAL A 124 25.29 -14.68 13.28
CA VAL A 124 24.48 -15.87 13.01
C VAL A 124 23.02 -15.62 13.40
N THR A 125 22.10 -16.03 12.55
CA THR A 125 20.66 -15.92 12.75
C THR A 125 19.97 -17.25 12.42
N HIS A 126 18.74 -17.42 12.90
CA HIS A 126 17.87 -18.53 12.51
C HIS A 126 16.91 -18.15 11.36
N ARG A 127 17.02 -16.91 10.86
CA ARG A 127 16.12 -16.36 9.85
C ARG A 127 16.69 -16.62 8.45
N PRO A 128 15.94 -17.22 7.52
CA PRO A 128 16.39 -17.35 6.12
C PRO A 128 16.39 -16.01 5.37
N LYS A 129 15.60 -15.03 5.83
CA LYS A 129 15.48 -13.70 5.23
C LYS A 129 15.32 -12.66 6.32
N ASP A 130 16.08 -11.56 6.21
CA ASP A 130 15.97 -10.40 7.06
C ASP A 130 15.07 -9.33 6.39
N TYR A 131 14.27 -8.61 7.17
CA TYR A 131 13.36 -7.57 6.72
C TYR A 131 13.62 -6.26 7.48
N ASN A 132 13.60 -5.14 6.77
CA ASN A 132 13.79 -3.80 7.33
C ASN A 132 12.85 -2.82 6.62
N PHE A 133 12.07 -2.03 7.33
CA PHE A 133 11.11 -1.10 6.75
C PHE A 133 10.73 0.00 7.74
N THR A 134 10.24 1.13 7.24
CA THR A 134 9.75 2.21 8.11
C THR A 134 8.32 1.96 8.61
N ASN A 135 7.94 2.69 9.66
CA ASN A 135 6.53 2.73 10.06
C ASN A 135 5.65 3.32 8.96
N THR A 136 6.15 4.29 8.18
CA THR A 136 5.43 4.86 7.03
C THR A 136 5.08 3.80 5.98
N TRP A 137 5.92 2.78 5.82
CA TRP A 137 5.65 1.66 4.90
C TRP A 137 4.51 0.75 5.38
N THR A 138 4.39 0.53 6.70
CA THR A 138 3.51 -0.54 7.25
C THR A 138 2.36 -0.04 8.12
N VAL A 139 2.29 1.24 8.48
CA VAL A 139 1.29 1.78 9.40
C VAL A 139 0.40 2.79 8.67
N ALA A 140 -0.89 2.48 8.53
CA ALA A 140 -1.84 3.28 7.74
C ALA A 140 -1.89 4.76 8.15
N CYS A 141 -1.90 5.07 9.46
CA CYS A 141 -1.89 6.46 9.90
C CYS A 141 -0.59 7.20 9.55
N LYS A 142 0.57 6.54 9.62
CA LYS A 142 1.87 7.12 9.23
C LYS A 142 2.00 7.29 7.73
N GLN A 143 1.52 6.31 6.97
CA GLN A 143 1.43 6.40 5.51
C GLN A 143 0.55 7.59 5.09
N TYR A 144 -0.63 7.74 5.72
CA TYR A 144 -1.51 8.88 5.48
C TYR A 144 -0.82 10.22 5.81
N GLU A 145 -0.22 10.36 7.00
CA GLU A 145 0.51 11.56 7.41
C GLU A 145 1.58 11.94 6.37
N TYR A 146 2.36 10.98 5.90
CA TYR A 146 3.44 11.20 4.93
C TYR A 146 2.95 11.60 3.54
N PHE A 147 2.02 10.85 2.94
CA PHE A 147 1.57 11.12 1.57
C PHE A 147 0.59 12.31 1.50
N SER A 148 -0.03 12.71 2.60
CA SER A 148 -0.91 13.88 2.65
C SER A 148 -0.18 15.19 2.91
N ASP A 149 1.08 15.14 3.37
CA ASP A 149 1.91 16.33 3.53
C ASP A 149 2.30 16.91 2.16
N LYS A 150 1.90 18.15 1.92
CA LYS A 150 2.21 18.88 0.69
C LYS A 150 3.70 19.12 0.49
N ASN A 151 4.47 19.14 1.57
CA ASN A 151 5.92 19.36 1.54
C ASN A 151 6.66 18.13 0.99
N ASN A 152 6.09 16.93 1.12
CA ASN A 152 6.69 15.70 0.61
C ASN A 152 6.50 15.52 -0.90
N GLY A 153 5.73 16.41 -1.55
CA GLY A 153 5.67 16.48 -3.00
C GLY A 153 4.76 15.44 -3.69
N TYR A 154 4.14 14.50 -2.96
CA TYR A 154 3.31 13.44 -3.53
C TYR A 154 1.86 13.82 -3.85
N ILE A 155 1.25 14.71 -3.06
CA ILE A 155 -0.18 15.03 -3.19
C ILE A 155 -0.45 16.12 -4.23
N ASN A 156 -1.49 15.91 -5.04
CA ASN A 156 -2.07 16.89 -5.93
C ASN A 156 -3.24 17.61 -5.25
N GLY A 157 -2.99 18.83 -4.78
CA GLY A 157 -3.99 19.68 -4.12
C GLY A 157 -4.19 19.35 -2.64
N SER A 158 -5.43 19.37 -2.18
CA SER A 158 -5.82 18.95 -0.83
C SER A 158 -6.38 17.53 -0.81
N VAL A 159 -6.30 16.90 0.36
CA VAL A 159 -7.00 15.64 0.67
C VAL A 159 -8.50 15.84 0.51
N LEU A 160 -9.18 14.89 -0.15
CA LEU A 160 -10.64 14.84 -0.20
C LEU A 160 -11.13 13.95 0.94
N LYS A 161 -11.80 14.54 1.94
CA LYS A 161 -12.38 13.82 3.06
C LYS A 161 -13.90 13.79 2.90
N MET A 162 -14.51 12.61 3.04
CA MET A 162 -15.96 12.44 2.90
C MET A 162 -16.49 11.25 3.70
N ASN A 163 -17.68 11.37 4.27
CA ASN A 163 -18.48 10.27 4.79
C ASN A 163 -19.38 9.64 3.70
N GLY A 164 -20.21 8.66 4.06
CA GLY A 164 -21.12 7.99 3.13
C GLY A 164 -22.13 8.91 2.43
N ASP A 165 -22.76 9.82 3.17
CA ASP A 165 -23.75 10.77 2.62
C ASP A 165 -23.11 11.79 1.67
N GLU A 166 -21.93 12.30 2.04
CA GLU A 166 -21.13 13.19 1.21
C GLU A 166 -20.68 12.46 -0.07
N TYR A 167 -20.22 11.22 0.04
CA TYR A 167 -19.86 10.41 -1.13
C TYR A 167 -21.05 10.21 -2.08
N ASN A 168 -22.23 9.86 -1.55
CA ASN A 168 -23.45 9.72 -2.35
C ASN A 168 -23.86 11.03 -3.04
N THR A 169 -23.64 12.16 -2.37
CA THR A 169 -23.91 13.50 -2.92
C THR A 169 -22.95 13.86 -4.06
N ILE A 170 -21.66 13.49 -3.95
CA ILE A 170 -20.68 13.78 -4.99
C ILE A 170 -20.65 12.74 -6.12
N LYS A 171 -21.21 11.54 -5.90
CA LYS A 171 -21.22 10.41 -6.85
C LYS A 171 -21.61 10.86 -8.29
N PRO A 172 -22.68 11.66 -8.51
CA PRO A 172 -23.05 12.18 -9.84
C PRO A 172 -22.00 13.10 -10.49
N PHE A 173 -21.10 13.66 -9.70
CA PHE A 173 -20.13 14.69 -10.09
C PHE A 173 -18.68 14.21 -10.01
N LEU A 174 -18.41 12.91 -9.79
CA LEU A 174 -17.06 12.36 -9.56
C LEU A 174 -16.02 12.81 -10.60
N ARG A 175 -16.42 12.95 -11.87
CA ARG A 175 -15.54 13.39 -12.97
C ARG A 175 -14.89 14.76 -12.73
N PHE A 176 -15.47 15.60 -11.87
CA PHE A 176 -14.96 16.93 -11.55
C PHE A 176 -13.99 16.95 -10.37
N TYR A 177 -13.86 15.85 -9.61
CA TYR A 177 -12.98 15.76 -8.45
C TYR A 177 -11.55 15.34 -8.81
N ASN A 178 -11.33 14.92 -10.06
CA ASN A 178 -10.05 14.44 -10.56
C ASN A 178 -9.48 13.28 -9.72
N ILE A 179 -10.36 12.37 -9.28
CA ILE A 179 -9.98 11.11 -8.64
C ILE A 179 -9.66 10.12 -9.76
N GLN A 180 -8.56 9.39 -9.61
CA GLN A 180 -8.04 8.48 -10.62
C GLN A 180 -7.62 7.15 -9.99
N LYS A 181 -7.50 6.11 -10.81
CA LYS A 181 -6.79 4.90 -10.38
C LYS A 181 -5.34 5.23 -10.00
N GLY A 182 -4.80 4.46 -9.05
CA GLY A 182 -3.53 4.77 -8.41
C GLY A 182 -3.61 5.86 -7.33
N ASP A 183 -4.77 6.49 -7.10
CA ASP A 183 -4.91 7.35 -5.93
C ASP A 183 -4.99 6.50 -4.64
N LEU A 184 -4.36 7.00 -3.57
CA LEU A 184 -4.47 6.36 -2.26
C LEU A 184 -5.78 6.74 -1.60
N MET A 185 -6.43 5.78 -0.96
CA MET A 185 -7.65 5.98 -0.20
C MET A 185 -7.50 5.33 1.17
N PHE A 186 -7.86 6.06 2.21
CA PHE A 186 -7.77 5.60 3.59
C PHE A 186 -9.16 5.59 4.23
N PHE A 187 -9.47 4.56 5.01
CA PHE A 187 -10.63 4.58 5.91
C PHE A 187 -10.20 5.09 7.28
N GLY A 188 -11.05 5.90 7.89
CA GLY A 188 -10.90 6.35 9.26
C GLY A 188 -12.24 6.51 9.96
N ASN A 189 -12.18 6.61 11.27
CA ASN A 189 -13.32 6.84 12.16
C ASN A 189 -12.92 7.89 13.21
N GLU A 190 -13.65 7.97 14.33
CA GLU A 190 -13.36 8.91 15.42
C GLU A 190 -11.94 8.75 16.03
N ASP A 191 -11.39 7.55 16.00
CA ASP A 191 -10.04 7.25 16.51
C ASP A 191 -8.93 7.59 15.50
N GLY A 192 -9.29 7.91 14.26
CA GLY A 192 -8.37 8.29 13.19
C GLY A 192 -8.30 7.28 12.04
N ILE A 193 -7.21 7.34 11.27
CA ILE A 193 -6.98 6.47 10.11
C ILE A 193 -6.58 5.06 10.55
N TYR A 194 -7.33 4.07 10.10
CA TYR A 194 -7.12 2.66 10.48
C TYR A 194 -6.86 1.72 9.29
N HIS A 195 -7.15 2.15 8.06
CA HIS A 195 -6.99 1.29 6.88
C HIS A 195 -6.47 2.06 5.67
N SER A 196 -5.52 1.45 4.96
CA SER A 196 -5.03 1.97 3.68
C SER A 196 -5.47 1.07 2.52
N THR A 197 -5.85 1.69 1.40
CA THR A 197 -6.37 1.03 0.20
C THR A 197 -5.93 1.76 -1.07
N MET A 198 -5.95 1.05 -2.20
CA MET A 198 -5.60 1.60 -3.50
C MET A 198 -6.84 1.73 -4.37
N ILE A 199 -7.09 2.90 -4.96
CA ILE A 199 -8.14 3.07 -5.97
C ILE A 199 -7.70 2.35 -7.25
N THR A 200 -8.46 1.34 -7.65
CA THR A 200 -8.16 0.51 -8.82
C THR A 200 -8.92 0.96 -10.05
N ASP A 201 -10.07 1.62 -9.87
CA ASP A 201 -10.89 2.08 -10.98
C ASP A 201 -11.83 3.23 -10.57
N VAL A 202 -12.15 4.10 -11.53
CA VAL A 202 -13.17 5.14 -11.37
C VAL A 202 -14.05 5.13 -12.62
N LEU A 203 -15.29 4.70 -12.45
CA LEU A 203 -16.22 4.50 -13.54
C LEU A 203 -17.21 5.66 -13.62
N TYR A 204 -17.42 6.15 -14.84
CA TYR A 204 -18.35 7.23 -15.14
C TYR A 204 -19.41 6.76 -16.14
N ASP A 205 -20.67 7.01 -15.82
CA ASP A 205 -21.80 6.77 -16.69
C ASP A 205 -22.41 8.12 -17.11
N THR A 206 -22.41 8.39 -18.42
CA THR A 206 -22.93 9.62 -18.99
C THR A 206 -24.46 9.63 -19.09
N LYS A 207 -25.11 8.47 -18.98
CA LYS A 207 -26.57 8.32 -19.07
C LYS A 207 -27.22 8.28 -17.68
N ASP A 208 -26.56 7.67 -16.71
CA ASP A 208 -26.99 7.69 -15.30
C ASP A 208 -25.81 8.10 -14.39
N PRO A 209 -25.59 9.40 -14.17
CA PRO A 209 -24.51 9.86 -13.30
C PRO A 209 -24.56 9.29 -11.88
N ASN A 210 -25.73 8.88 -11.36
CA ASN A 210 -25.81 8.26 -10.04
C ASN A 210 -25.15 6.87 -9.98
N SER A 211 -24.89 6.25 -11.14
CA SER A 211 -24.23 4.95 -11.26
C SER A 211 -22.69 5.04 -11.29
N ASN A 212 -22.13 6.27 -11.38
CA ASN A 212 -20.69 6.51 -11.28
C ASN A 212 -20.14 5.87 -10.02
N LYS A 213 -18.92 5.33 -10.00
CA LYS A 213 -18.40 4.64 -8.81
C LYS A 213 -16.89 4.62 -8.73
N ILE A 214 -16.39 4.64 -7.51
CA ILE A 214 -14.99 4.36 -7.18
C ILE A 214 -14.88 2.87 -6.83
N LYS A 215 -13.85 2.20 -7.34
CA LYS A 215 -13.48 0.84 -6.92
C LYS A 215 -12.08 0.82 -6.32
N TYR A 216 -11.84 -0.11 -5.42
CA TYR A 216 -10.58 -0.21 -4.70
C TYR A 216 -10.21 -1.66 -4.39
N SER A 217 -8.91 -1.88 -4.18
CA SER A 217 -8.36 -3.12 -3.62
C SER A 217 -7.70 -2.88 -2.27
N ALA A 218 -7.71 -3.90 -1.41
CA ALA A 218 -7.17 -3.80 -0.06
C ALA A 218 -6.74 -5.16 0.53
N HIS A 219 -5.73 -5.11 1.40
CA HIS A 219 -5.32 -6.19 2.30
C HIS A 219 -5.90 -6.01 3.71
N SER A 220 -5.49 -6.84 4.69
CA SER A 220 -6.06 -6.99 6.04
C SER A 220 -7.51 -7.49 6.12
N LYS A 221 -8.36 -7.01 5.23
CA LYS A 221 -9.67 -7.56 4.85
C LYS A 221 -9.69 -7.57 3.33
N ILE A 222 -9.43 -8.74 2.75
CA ILE A 222 -9.26 -8.92 1.31
C ILE A 222 -10.43 -8.31 0.54
N ARG A 223 -10.10 -7.43 -0.39
CA ARG A 223 -11.02 -6.82 -1.34
C ARG A 223 -10.30 -6.68 -2.65
N THR A 224 -10.88 -7.24 -3.71
CA THR A 224 -10.37 -7.12 -5.09
C THR A 224 -11.36 -6.29 -5.89
N ASN A 225 -10.96 -5.10 -6.31
CA ASN A 225 -11.75 -4.20 -7.15
C ASN A 225 -13.19 -3.95 -6.64
N LYS A 226 -13.34 -3.82 -5.31
CA LYS A 226 -14.63 -3.67 -4.63
C LYS A 226 -15.18 -2.26 -4.83
N GLU A 227 -16.48 -2.13 -5.09
CA GLU A 227 -17.14 -0.81 -5.11
C GLU A 227 -17.08 -0.13 -3.73
N LEU A 228 -16.76 1.16 -3.72
CA LEU A 228 -16.71 1.96 -2.51
C LEU A 228 -18.10 2.06 -1.87
N SER A 229 -18.14 1.62 -0.62
CA SER A 229 -19.21 1.85 0.34
C SER A 229 -18.53 2.22 1.65
N ILE A 230 -18.95 3.34 2.24
CA ILE A 230 -18.41 3.89 3.48
C ILE A 230 -19.40 3.52 4.58
N PRO A 231 -18.98 2.75 5.61
CA PRO A 231 -19.84 2.43 6.76
C PRO A 231 -20.35 3.68 7.48
N ASP A 232 -21.45 3.52 8.21
CA ASP A 232 -21.89 4.54 9.16
C ASP A 232 -20.77 4.78 10.19
N GLU A 233 -20.62 6.02 10.66
CA GLU A 233 -19.55 6.49 11.57
C GLU A 233 -18.12 6.54 10.98
N ASP A 234 -17.91 5.98 9.78
CA ASP A 234 -16.65 6.03 9.07
C ASP A 234 -16.60 7.21 8.06
N TYR A 235 -15.37 7.56 7.67
CA TYR A 235 -15.08 8.42 6.53
C TYR A 235 -13.95 7.82 5.69
N VAL A 236 -13.80 8.35 4.48
CA VAL A 236 -12.61 8.14 3.66
C VAL A 236 -11.83 9.43 3.46
N CYS A 237 -10.51 9.28 3.36
CA CYS A 237 -9.59 10.32 2.90
C CYS A 237 -8.93 9.85 1.60
N ILE A 238 -9.12 10.59 0.52
CA ILE A 238 -8.49 10.32 -0.78
C ILE A 238 -7.34 11.29 -1.00
N ILE A 239 -6.15 10.74 -1.21
CA ILE A 239 -4.96 11.46 -1.62
C ILE A 239 -4.84 11.27 -3.13
N ARG A 240 -5.12 12.36 -3.86
CA ARG A 240 -4.87 12.38 -5.30
C ARG A 240 -3.37 12.43 -5.51
N MET A 241 -2.79 11.34 -5.97
CA MET A 241 -1.34 11.27 -6.18
C MET A 241 -0.94 12.24 -7.29
N LYS A 242 0.30 12.69 -7.31
CA LYS A 242 0.87 13.47 -8.42
C LYS A 242 1.43 12.53 -9.48
N ASN A 243 1.37 12.95 -10.74
CA ASN A 243 1.95 12.18 -11.85
C ASN A 243 3.47 12.34 -11.91
N ASP A 244 3.99 13.46 -11.40
CA ASP A 244 5.41 13.79 -11.27
C ASP A 244 5.99 13.44 -9.89
N ALA A 245 5.26 12.66 -9.09
CA ALA A 245 5.79 12.13 -7.83
C ALA A 245 6.96 11.17 -8.11
N SER A 246 8.11 11.43 -7.50
CA SER A 246 9.35 10.65 -7.62
C SER A 246 9.92 10.30 -6.26
#